data_AF-A0A956WAP0-F1
#
_entry.id   AF-A0A956WAP0-F1
#
_cell.length_a   1.000
_cell.length_b   1.000
_cell.length_c   1.000
_cell.angle_alpha   90.00
_cell.angle_beta   90.00
_cell.angle_gamma   90.00
#
_symmetry.space_group_name_H-M   'P 1'
#
loop_
_entity.id
_entity.type
_entity.pdbx_description
1 polymer ?
#
loop_
_entity_poly.entity_id
_entity_poly.type
_entity_poly.pdbx_seq_one_letter_code
_entity_poly.pdbx_strand_id
1 'polypeptide(L)'
;MARPSAKLRLFGGTDPAHTASADAVLVVGLGRFGRSLALELMAQGAEVLGIDADEDIVQSLNGQLTHVVRADATKEEALRQLAAQEFERAVVAIGSDIEASILSASLLVHMGVPETWAKSVSDAHGRILSQIGVKHVVYPENDMGRRVAHLVRGNMQDYLEIDRDFVMIKTTPHAALIGVSLREASVRTKYGVTINAIKGANHVWIPATPDTVLEADNVILVSGPMQQVEAFGRMR
;
A
#
# COMPACT_ATOMS: atom_id res chain seq x y z
N MET A 1 26.32 -7.80 46.07
CA MET A 1 25.42 -7.82 44.89
C MET A 1 25.11 -6.38 44.52
N ALA A 2 25.88 -5.81 43.57
CA ALA A 2 25.77 -4.43 43.16
C ALA A 2 24.70 -4.28 42.06
N ARG A 3 23.81 -3.28 42.22
CA ARG A 3 22.98 -2.76 41.14
C ARG A 3 23.84 -1.84 40.26
N PRO A 4 23.62 -1.80 38.94
CA PRO A 4 23.70 -0.56 38.17
C PRO A 4 22.24 -0.11 37.89
N SER A 5 21.74 1.04 38.34
CA SER A 5 22.08 2.44 38.01
C SER A 5 22.14 2.72 36.51
N ALA A 6 21.19 3.56 36.09
CA ALA A 6 20.73 3.86 34.73
C ALA A 6 21.77 4.53 33.81
N LYS A 7 21.52 4.44 32.50
CA LYS A 7 21.95 5.46 31.53
C LYS A 7 20.79 5.90 30.63
N LEU A 8 20.66 7.22 30.54
CA LEU A 8 19.68 8.00 29.81
C LEU A 8 20.31 8.48 28.48
N ARG A 9 19.53 8.35 27.39
CA ARG A 9 19.53 9.08 26.09
C ARG A 9 20.67 8.85 25.07
N LEU A 10 20.25 8.74 23.80
CA LEU A 10 21.06 8.40 22.61
C LEU A 10 20.90 9.37 21.42
N PHE A 11 20.44 10.60 21.66
CA PHE A 11 20.65 11.69 20.70
C PHE A 11 21.62 12.68 21.33
N GLY A 12 22.90 12.33 21.22
CA GLY A 12 24.04 12.98 21.87
C GLY A 12 24.92 12.01 22.64
N GLY A 13 25.91 11.40 21.96
CA GLY A 13 27.00 10.65 22.58
C GLY A 13 27.50 9.44 21.78
N THR A 14 28.18 9.69 20.66
CA THR A 14 29.17 8.84 19.96
C THR A 14 29.06 7.30 20.13
N ASP A 15 28.28 6.65 19.27
CA ASP A 15 28.58 5.29 18.81
C ASP A 15 27.88 5.01 17.44
N PRO A 16 28.54 4.45 16.41
CA PRO A 16 27.98 4.30 15.06
C PRO A 16 27.04 3.10 14.87
N ALA A 17 26.57 2.46 15.93
CA ALA A 17 25.80 1.22 15.85
C ALA A 17 24.46 1.36 16.60
N HIS A 18 23.46 1.95 15.94
CA HIS A 18 22.07 1.85 16.36
C HIS A 18 21.26 1.11 15.30
N THR A 19 21.24 -0.21 15.50
CA THR A 19 20.44 -1.17 14.76
C THR A 19 18.98 -0.75 14.72
N ALA A 20 18.45 -0.59 13.52
CA ALA A 20 17.06 -0.29 13.24
C ALA A 20 16.14 -1.24 14.04
N SER A 21 15.08 -0.70 14.65
CA SER A 21 14.04 -1.53 15.26
C SER A 21 13.37 -2.39 14.17
N ALA A 22 12.82 -3.56 14.52
CA ALA A 22 12.15 -4.46 13.55
C ALA A 22 10.95 -3.81 12.83
N ASP A 23 10.48 -2.65 13.31
CA ASP A 23 9.39 -1.87 12.74
C ASP A 23 9.87 -0.60 12.01
N ALA A 24 11.17 -0.38 11.89
CA ALA A 24 11.73 0.75 11.15
C ALA A 24 11.77 0.47 9.63
N VAL A 25 11.37 1.48 8.85
CA VAL A 25 11.31 1.40 7.38
C VAL A 25 12.13 2.51 6.76
N LEU A 26 12.99 2.16 5.81
CA LEU A 26 13.72 3.10 4.98
C LEU A 26 12.86 3.49 3.77
N VAL A 27 12.63 4.79 3.55
CA VAL A 27 11.91 5.29 2.38
C VAL A 27 12.81 6.23 1.57
N VAL A 28 13.17 5.80 0.37
CA VAL A 28 14.04 6.54 -0.56
C VAL A 28 13.19 7.23 -1.62
N GLY A 29 13.26 8.55 -1.70
CA GLY A 29 12.43 9.39 -2.57
C GLY A 29 11.10 9.74 -1.89
N LEU A 30 10.95 11.01 -1.51
CA LEU A 30 9.82 11.56 -0.76
C LEU A 30 8.93 12.45 -1.63
N GLY A 31 8.84 12.13 -2.92
CA GLY A 31 7.81 12.65 -3.80
C GLY A 31 6.39 12.25 -3.36
N ARG A 32 5.38 12.53 -4.18
CA ARG A 32 3.95 12.31 -3.83
C ARG A 32 3.65 10.92 -3.24
N PHE A 33 4.18 9.86 -3.86
CA PHE A 33 3.97 8.49 -3.40
C PHE A 33 4.76 8.18 -2.11
N GLY A 34 6.08 8.40 -2.13
CA GLY A 34 6.95 8.09 -1.00
C GLY A 34 6.59 8.86 0.27
N ARG A 35 6.24 10.15 0.15
CA ARG A 35 5.71 10.95 1.28
C ARG A 35 4.42 10.37 1.84
N SER A 36 3.44 10.04 0.98
CA SER A 36 2.17 9.49 1.43
C SER A 36 2.37 8.15 2.15
N LEU A 37 3.24 7.30 1.62
CA LEU A 37 3.59 6.02 2.22
C LEU A 37 4.31 6.20 3.56
N ALA A 38 5.30 7.09 3.64
CA ALA A 38 6.04 7.36 4.85
C ALA A 38 5.15 7.89 5.98
N LEU A 39 4.23 8.81 5.68
CA LEU A 39 3.30 9.35 6.67
C LEU A 39 2.29 8.31 7.16
N GLU A 40 1.82 7.43 6.28
CA GLU A 40 0.92 6.34 6.66
C GLU A 40 1.64 5.32 7.57
N LEU A 41 2.90 4.98 7.26
CA LEU A 41 3.72 4.14 8.13
C LEU A 41 3.89 4.75 9.53
N MET A 42 4.19 6.05 9.60
CA MET A 42 4.25 6.78 10.88
C MET A 42 2.91 6.73 11.63
N ALA A 43 1.78 6.89 10.94
CA ALA A 43 0.45 6.83 11.54
C ALA A 43 0.09 5.44 12.09
N GLN A 44 0.67 4.39 11.49
CA GLN A 44 0.55 3.00 11.95
C GLN A 44 1.56 2.62 13.04
N GLY A 45 2.42 3.56 13.46
CA GLY A 45 3.37 3.39 14.56
C GLY A 45 4.75 2.87 14.14
N ALA A 46 5.03 2.74 12.84
CA ALA A 46 6.36 2.41 12.34
C ALA A 46 7.30 3.62 12.44
N GLU A 47 8.59 3.36 12.66
CA GLU A 47 9.62 4.39 12.56
C GLU A 47 10.05 4.55 11.10
N VAL A 48 10.22 5.79 10.63
CA VAL A 48 10.59 6.02 9.23
C VAL A 48 11.84 6.88 9.13
N LEU A 49 12.84 6.35 8.40
CA LEU A 49 13.95 7.15 7.86
C LEU A 49 13.61 7.50 6.41
N GLY A 50 13.28 8.76 6.17
CA GLY A 50 13.07 9.30 4.83
C GLY A 50 14.36 9.83 4.22
N ILE A 51 14.65 9.50 2.97
CA ILE A 51 15.76 10.05 2.20
C ILE A 51 15.21 10.76 0.96
N ASP A 52 15.66 11.99 0.69
CA ASP A 52 15.46 12.65 -0.60
C ASP A 52 16.71 13.47 -0.98
N ALA A 53 16.91 13.75 -2.26
CA ALA A 53 17.99 14.61 -2.73
C ALA A 53 17.62 16.10 -2.64
N ASP A 54 16.31 16.40 -2.66
CA ASP A 54 15.75 17.75 -2.62
C ASP A 54 15.63 18.25 -1.17
N GLU A 55 16.32 19.36 -0.88
CA GLU A 55 16.35 20.00 0.42
C GLU A 55 14.96 20.50 0.85
N ASP A 56 14.16 21.04 -0.07
CA ASP A 56 12.85 21.59 0.24
C ASP A 56 11.88 20.48 0.65
N ILE A 57 11.96 19.31 0.01
CA ILE A 57 11.19 18.13 0.39
C ILE A 57 11.58 17.67 1.80
N VAL A 58 12.89 17.56 2.08
CA VAL A 58 13.43 17.15 3.38
C VAL A 58 12.95 18.09 4.49
N GLN A 59 13.08 19.40 4.28
CA GLN A 59 12.63 20.41 5.24
C GLN A 59 11.12 20.34 5.47
N SER A 60 10.32 20.14 4.42
CA SER A 60 8.87 20.05 4.54
C SER A 60 8.38 18.87 5.37
N LEU A 61 9.18 17.80 5.50
CA LEU A 61 8.85 16.57 6.23
C LEU A 61 9.56 16.44 7.57
N ASN A 62 10.42 17.41 7.91
CA ASN A 62 11.09 17.44 9.19
C ASN A 62 10.05 17.57 10.33
N GLY A 63 10.18 16.73 11.35
CA GLY A 63 9.21 16.63 12.45
C GLY A 63 7.89 15.91 12.12
N GLN A 64 7.68 15.45 10.88
CA GLN A 64 6.56 14.57 10.52
C GLN A 64 6.98 13.10 10.45
N LEU A 65 8.23 12.82 10.07
CA LEU A 65 8.83 11.49 10.11
C LEU A 65 9.82 11.40 11.29
N THR A 66 10.18 10.18 11.70
CA THR A 66 11.18 9.96 12.76
C THR A 66 12.50 10.66 12.42
N HIS A 67 12.99 10.42 11.20
CA HIS A 67 14.16 11.10 10.65
C HIS A 67 13.96 11.36 9.15
N VAL A 68 14.44 12.52 8.69
CA VAL A 68 14.50 12.85 7.27
C VAL A 68 15.88 13.37 6.96
N VAL A 69 16.53 12.80 5.95
CA VAL A 69 17.90 13.13 5.59
C VAL A 69 17.98 13.49 4.12
N ARG A 70 18.72 14.56 3.83
CA ARG A 70 19.13 14.85 2.47
C ARG A 70 20.31 13.99 2.08
N ALA A 71 20.13 13.09 1.12
CA ALA A 71 21.21 12.26 0.61
C ALA A 71 20.95 11.81 -0.83
N ASP A 72 22.02 11.61 -1.58
CA ASP A 72 21.98 10.97 -2.89
C ASP A 72 22.02 9.45 -2.71
N ALA A 73 20.85 8.82 -2.81
CA ALA A 73 20.70 7.38 -2.65
C ALA A 73 21.28 6.56 -3.82
N THR A 74 21.81 7.18 -4.88
CA THR A 74 22.58 6.45 -5.91
C THR A 74 24.04 6.25 -5.49
N LYS A 75 24.45 6.80 -4.35
CA LYS A 75 25.81 6.66 -3.80
C LYS A 75 25.79 5.63 -2.68
N GLU A 76 26.52 4.52 -2.87
CA GLU A 76 26.64 3.46 -1.87
C GLU A 76 27.15 3.99 -0.52
N GLU A 77 28.15 4.86 -0.55
CA GLU A 77 28.73 5.48 0.65
C GLU A 77 27.68 6.24 1.47
N ALA A 78 26.76 6.96 0.81
CA ALA A 78 25.69 7.69 1.48
C ALA A 78 24.70 6.73 2.15
N LEU A 79 24.31 5.63 1.49
CA LEU A 79 23.43 4.62 2.08
C LEU A 79 24.11 3.90 3.26
N ARG A 80 25.41 3.62 3.17
CA ARG A 80 26.19 3.01 4.27
C ARG A 80 26.29 3.92 5.49
N GLN A 81 26.52 5.22 5.28
CA GLN A 81 26.54 6.22 6.36
C GLN A 81 25.19 6.34 7.09
N LEU A 82 24.10 6.02 6.40
CA LEU A 82 22.75 5.97 6.95
C LEU A 82 22.35 4.58 7.47
N ALA A 83 23.32 3.66 7.54
CA ALA A 83 23.12 2.29 7.99
C ALA A 83 21.98 1.57 7.25
N ALA A 84 21.81 1.84 5.94
CA ALA A 84 20.69 1.29 5.17
C ALA A 84 20.65 -0.25 5.18
N GLN A 85 21.80 -0.91 5.33
CA GLN A 85 21.92 -2.36 5.45
C GLN A 85 21.32 -2.94 6.74
N GLU A 86 21.09 -2.12 7.77
CA GLU A 86 20.53 -2.55 9.05
C GLU A 86 19.00 -2.58 9.03
N PHE A 87 18.36 -2.04 7.98
CA PHE A 87 16.91 -2.07 7.83
C PHE A 87 16.43 -3.42 7.29
N GLU A 88 15.35 -3.93 7.88
CA GLU A 88 14.67 -5.12 7.35
C GLU A 88 13.84 -4.80 6.10
N ARG A 89 13.31 -3.57 6.01
CA ARG A 89 12.40 -3.11 4.95
C ARG A 89 12.88 -1.79 4.35
N ALA A 90 12.95 -1.73 3.02
CA ALA A 90 13.22 -0.49 2.30
C ALA A 90 12.28 -0.32 1.10
N VAL A 91 11.85 0.93 0.87
CA VAL A 91 10.99 1.32 -0.24
C VAL A 91 11.70 2.37 -1.09
N VAL A 92 11.95 2.06 -2.36
CA VAL A 92 12.44 3.02 -3.36
C VAL A 92 11.25 3.61 -4.11
N ALA A 93 10.91 4.85 -3.79
CA ALA A 93 9.76 5.59 -4.31
C ALA A 93 10.15 6.67 -5.34
N ILE A 94 11.38 6.64 -5.85
CA ILE A 94 11.86 7.53 -6.92
C ILE A 94 11.14 7.19 -8.23
N GLY A 95 10.51 8.20 -8.85
CA GLY A 95 9.80 8.01 -10.13
C GLY A 95 10.12 9.06 -11.20
N SER A 96 10.75 10.18 -10.83
CA SER A 96 11.17 11.22 -11.78
C SER A 96 12.45 10.87 -12.52
N ASP A 97 13.29 10.02 -11.92
CA ASP A 97 14.55 9.56 -12.47
C ASP A 97 14.63 8.03 -12.36
N ILE A 98 14.55 7.37 -13.51
CA ILE A 98 14.55 5.91 -13.60
C ILE A 98 15.95 5.36 -13.31
N GLU A 99 17.01 6.06 -13.71
CA GLU A 99 18.38 5.64 -13.43
C GLU A 99 18.65 5.68 -11.93
N ALA A 100 18.27 6.77 -11.25
CA ALA A 100 18.41 6.89 -9.81
C ALA A 100 17.60 5.81 -9.07
N SER A 101 16.36 5.55 -9.48
CA SER A 101 15.52 4.47 -8.94
C SER A 101 16.21 3.10 -9.03
N ILE A 102 16.71 2.75 -10.22
CA ILE A 102 17.38 1.48 -10.50
C ILE A 102 18.66 1.34 -9.67
N LEU A 103 19.50 2.38 -9.63
CA LEU A 103 20.76 2.36 -8.90
C LEU A 103 20.52 2.23 -7.38
N SER A 104 19.61 3.03 -6.81
CA SER A 104 19.27 2.95 -5.39
C SER A 104 18.70 1.59 -5.01
N ALA A 105 17.78 1.04 -5.82
CA ALA A 105 17.23 -0.29 -5.59
C ALA A 105 18.31 -1.38 -5.66
N SER A 106 19.20 -1.32 -6.66
CA SER A 106 20.31 -2.26 -6.82
C SER A 106 21.27 -2.22 -5.63
N LEU A 107 21.58 -1.04 -5.10
CA LEU A 107 22.44 -0.90 -3.92
C LEU A 107 21.80 -1.52 -2.68
N LEU A 108 20.52 -1.24 -2.42
CA LEU A 108 19.80 -1.81 -1.27
C LEU A 108 19.71 -3.34 -1.33
N VAL A 109 19.45 -3.90 -2.52
CA VAL A 109 19.48 -5.35 -2.73
C VAL A 109 20.89 -5.91 -2.49
N HIS A 110 21.92 -5.27 -3.02
CA HIS A 110 23.31 -5.70 -2.83
C HIS A 110 23.77 -5.61 -1.37
N MET A 111 23.29 -4.60 -0.64
CA MET A 111 23.54 -4.43 0.79
C MET A 111 22.80 -5.45 1.66
N GLY A 112 21.94 -6.29 1.07
CA GLY A 112 21.29 -7.40 1.75
C GLY A 112 20.00 -7.02 2.49
N VAL A 113 19.37 -5.89 2.16
CA VAL A 113 18.08 -5.51 2.72
C VAL A 113 17.04 -6.59 2.36
N PRO A 114 16.44 -7.28 3.35
CA PRO A 114 15.58 -8.42 3.09
C PRO A 114 14.33 -8.05 2.29
N GLU A 115 13.52 -7.09 2.74
CA GLU A 115 12.25 -6.74 2.12
C GLU A 115 12.35 -5.44 1.33
N THR A 116 12.68 -5.56 0.04
CA THR A 116 12.80 -4.43 -0.88
C THR A 116 11.54 -4.22 -1.70
N TRP A 117 11.05 -2.99 -1.69
CA TRP A 117 9.94 -2.51 -2.49
C TRP A 117 10.44 -1.42 -3.43
N ALA A 118 9.96 -1.39 -4.67
CA ALA A 118 10.26 -0.29 -5.59
C ALA A 118 9.04 0.14 -6.38
N LYS A 119 8.88 1.46 -6.50
CA LYS A 119 7.91 2.09 -7.39
C LYS A 119 8.39 1.95 -8.83
N SER A 120 7.52 1.44 -9.68
CA SER A 120 7.68 1.49 -11.12
C SER A 120 6.81 2.57 -11.75
N VAL A 121 7.30 3.14 -12.85
CA VAL A 121 6.57 4.09 -13.71
C VAL A 121 6.20 3.50 -15.07
N SER A 122 6.67 2.28 -15.37
CA SER A 122 6.37 1.56 -16.62
C SER A 122 6.66 0.06 -16.49
N ASP A 123 6.06 -0.76 -17.35
CA ASP A 123 6.33 -2.21 -17.35
C ASP A 123 7.81 -2.53 -17.60
N ALA A 124 8.50 -1.73 -18.42
CA ALA A 124 9.92 -1.90 -18.69
C ALA A 124 10.77 -1.63 -17.45
N HIS A 125 10.51 -0.54 -16.73
CA HIS A 125 11.19 -0.22 -15.47
C HIS A 125 10.93 -1.32 -14.42
N GLY A 126 9.68 -1.78 -14.30
CA GLY A 126 9.33 -2.82 -13.35
C GLY A 126 10.01 -4.16 -13.63
N ARG A 127 10.11 -4.56 -14.91
CA ARG A 127 10.89 -5.76 -15.30
C ARG A 127 12.36 -5.65 -14.88
N ILE A 128 12.97 -4.49 -15.06
CA ILE A 128 14.37 -4.26 -14.66
C ILE A 128 14.53 -4.37 -13.14
N LEU A 129 13.64 -3.73 -12.37
CA LEU A 129 13.65 -3.81 -10.90
C LEU A 129 13.53 -5.26 -10.40
N SER A 130 12.63 -6.06 -11.01
CA SER A 130 12.51 -7.49 -10.70
C SER A 130 13.78 -8.28 -11.03
N GLN A 131 14.44 -7.99 -12.16
CA GLN A 131 15.69 -8.67 -12.56
C GLN A 131 16.86 -8.36 -11.61
N ILE A 132 16.86 -7.17 -11.01
CA ILE A 132 17.85 -6.75 -10.01
C ILE A 132 17.67 -7.51 -8.69
N GLY A 133 16.48 -8.05 -8.44
CA GLY A 133 16.15 -8.77 -7.20
C GLY A 133 15.32 -7.97 -6.21
N VAL A 134 14.68 -6.88 -6.64
CA VAL A 134 13.65 -6.22 -5.82
C VAL A 134 12.50 -7.20 -5.59
N LYS A 135 12.15 -7.45 -4.33
CA LYS A 135 11.12 -8.43 -3.98
C LYS A 135 9.72 -8.01 -4.43
N HIS A 136 9.39 -6.72 -4.28
CA HIS A 136 8.05 -6.20 -4.56
C HIS A 136 8.12 -4.98 -5.48
N VAL A 137 7.48 -5.05 -6.63
CA VAL A 137 7.38 -3.92 -7.58
C VAL A 137 5.94 -3.44 -7.60
N VAL A 138 5.73 -2.14 -7.34
CA VAL A 138 4.39 -1.52 -7.29
C VAL A 138 4.20 -0.55 -8.46
N TYR A 139 2.96 -0.41 -8.95
CA TYR A 139 2.62 0.46 -10.09
C TYR A 139 1.52 1.46 -9.71
N PRO A 140 1.78 2.43 -8.82
CA PRO A 140 0.73 3.20 -8.14
C PRO A 140 -0.24 3.89 -9.10
N GLU A 141 0.29 4.54 -10.13
CA GLU A 141 -0.51 5.27 -11.11
C GLU A 141 -1.31 4.34 -12.05
N ASN A 142 -0.73 3.20 -12.44
CA ASN A 142 -1.42 2.23 -13.30
C ASN A 142 -2.56 1.56 -12.53
N ASP A 143 -2.27 1.05 -11.33
CA ASP A 143 -3.23 0.35 -10.49
C ASP A 143 -4.41 1.26 -10.11
N MET A 144 -4.11 2.50 -9.69
CA MET A 144 -5.15 3.47 -9.39
C MET A 144 -5.90 3.91 -10.66
N GLY A 145 -5.19 4.08 -11.79
CA GLY A 145 -5.81 4.42 -13.07
C GLY A 145 -6.82 3.37 -13.52
N ARG A 146 -6.47 2.09 -13.43
CA ARG A 146 -7.38 0.96 -13.71
C ARG A 146 -8.60 1.01 -12.80
N ARG A 147 -8.39 1.13 -11.48
CA ARG A 147 -9.50 1.26 -10.50
C ARG A 147 -10.44 2.40 -10.87
N VAL A 148 -9.91 3.60 -11.08
CA VAL A 148 -10.72 4.78 -11.43
C VAL A 148 -11.44 4.61 -12.77
N ALA A 149 -10.84 3.95 -13.76
CA ALA A 149 -11.49 3.70 -15.05
C ALA A 149 -12.77 2.86 -14.91
N HIS A 150 -12.78 1.84 -14.05
CA HIS A 150 -14.00 1.06 -13.76
C HIS A 150 -15.07 1.89 -13.05
N LEU A 151 -14.66 2.79 -12.14
CA LEU A 151 -15.59 3.68 -11.44
C LEU A 151 -16.21 4.73 -12.37
N VAL A 152 -15.42 5.32 -13.28
CA VAL A 152 -15.92 6.31 -14.24
C VAL A 152 -16.88 5.68 -15.26
N ARG A 153 -16.68 4.42 -15.65
CA ARG A 153 -17.51 3.73 -16.63
C ARG A 153 -18.82 3.13 -16.07
N GLY A 154 -19.03 3.09 -14.76
CA GLY A 154 -20.08 2.26 -14.17
C GLY A 154 -20.76 2.79 -12.92
N ASN A 155 -21.68 1.99 -12.37
CA ASN A 155 -22.46 2.28 -11.16
C ASN A 155 -21.78 1.77 -9.87
N MET A 156 -20.50 1.40 -9.95
CA MET A 156 -19.77 0.87 -8.81
C MET A 156 -19.24 2.03 -7.99
N GLN A 157 -19.44 1.97 -6.68
CA GLN A 157 -18.90 2.95 -5.74
C GLN A 157 -17.42 2.68 -5.44
N ASP A 158 -17.01 1.42 -5.57
CA ASP A 158 -15.62 1.01 -5.42
C ASP A 158 -15.32 -0.26 -6.22
N TYR A 159 -14.06 -0.44 -6.61
CA TYR A 159 -13.54 -1.54 -7.39
C TYR A 159 -12.15 -1.92 -6.89
N LEU A 160 -11.98 -3.17 -6.51
CA LEU A 160 -10.72 -3.75 -6.09
C LEU A 160 -10.47 -5.02 -6.93
N GLU A 161 -9.38 -5.01 -7.68
CA GLU A 161 -8.87 -6.22 -8.32
C GLU A 161 -8.10 -7.03 -7.28
N ILE A 162 -8.54 -8.27 -7.04
CA ILE A 162 -7.84 -9.21 -6.16
C ILE A 162 -6.80 -9.98 -6.98
N ASP A 163 -7.17 -10.40 -8.18
CA ASP A 163 -6.31 -11.03 -9.19
C ASP A 163 -6.88 -10.74 -10.60
N ARG A 164 -6.19 -11.15 -11.66
CA ARG A 164 -6.52 -10.88 -13.07
C ARG A 164 -7.97 -11.20 -13.45
N ASP A 165 -8.58 -12.20 -12.83
CA ASP A 165 -9.93 -12.67 -13.14
C ASP A 165 -10.90 -12.55 -11.97
N PHE A 166 -10.47 -12.04 -10.81
CA PHE A 166 -11.29 -11.98 -9.60
C PHE A 166 -11.28 -10.59 -8.97
N VAL A 167 -12.49 -10.06 -8.72
CA VAL A 167 -12.66 -8.68 -8.29
C VAL A 167 -13.65 -8.58 -7.14
N MET A 168 -13.57 -7.47 -6.42
CA MET A 168 -14.50 -7.09 -5.38
C MET A 168 -14.97 -5.66 -5.64
N ILE A 169 -16.29 -5.45 -5.57
CA ILE A 169 -16.90 -4.13 -5.80
C ILE A 169 -17.79 -3.74 -4.63
N LYS A 170 -17.94 -2.42 -4.47
CA LYS A 170 -18.95 -1.82 -3.60
C LYS A 170 -20.07 -1.26 -4.48
N THR A 171 -21.31 -1.66 -4.23
CA THR A 171 -22.48 -1.21 -5.02
C THR A 171 -23.76 -1.19 -4.18
N THR A 172 -24.89 -0.82 -4.77
CA THR A 172 -26.23 -0.95 -4.17
C THR A 172 -26.91 -2.24 -4.66
N PRO A 173 -27.77 -2.88 -3.85
CA PRO A 173 -28.63 -3.96 -4.32
C PRO A 173 -29.48 -3.52 -5.52
N HIS A 174 -29.64 -4.40 -6.50
CA HIS A 174 -30.61 -4.20 -7.57
C HIS A 174 -32.02 -4.62 -7.09
N ALA A 175 -33.07 -4.05 -7.68
CA ALA A 175 -34.45 -4.12 -7.19
C ALA A 175 -34.96 -5.54 -6.93
N ALA A 176 -34.53 -6.50 -7.76
CA ALA A 176 -34.92 -7.91 -7.62
C ALA A 176 -34.31 -8.64 -6.41
N LEU A 177 -33.40 -8.03 -5.65
CA LEU A 177 -32.86 -8.60 -4.39
C LEU A 177 -33.46 -7.94 -3.14
N ILE A 178 -34.23 -6.86 -3.30
CA ILE A 178 -34.75 -6.09 -2.17
C ILE A 178 -35.89 -6.86 -1.51
N GLY A 179 -35.84 -6.96 -0.17
CA GLY A 179 -36.88 -7.62 0.63
C GLY A 179 -36.86 -9.15 0.56
N VAL A 180 -35.85 -9.75 -0.08
CA VAL A 180 -35.67 -11.19 -0.20
C VAL A 180 -34.35 -11.60 0.46
N SER A 181 -34.33 -12.76 1.12
CA SER A 181 -33.09 -13.26 1.71
C SER A 181 -32.07 -13.67 0.63
N LEU A 182 -30.77 -13.59 0.93
CA LEU A 182 -29.73 -14.02 -0.01
C LEU A 182 -29.86 -15.49 -0.42
N ARG A 183 -30.37 -16.34 0.49
CA ARG A 183 -30.70 -17.74 0.26
C ARG A 183 -31.78 -17.90 -0.81
N GLU A 184 -32.91 -17.22 -0.64
CA GLU A 184 -34.04 -17.28 -1.59
C GLU A 184 -33.65 -16.66 -2.94
N ALA A 185 -32.92 -15.55 -2.92
CA ALA A 185 -32.43 -14.91 -4.13
C ALA A 185 -31.43 -15.76 -4.93
N SER A 186 -30.83 -16.78 -4.29
CA SER A 186 -29.87 -17.71 -4.90
C SER A 186 -28.76 -17.00 -5.69
N VAL A 187 -28.25 -15.88 -5.14
CA VAL A 187 -27.38 -14.92 -5.84
C VAL A 187 -26.17 -15.60 -6.48
N ARG A 188 -25.52 -16.51 -5.74
CA ARG A 188 -24.35 -17.25 -6.21
C ARG A 188 -24.66 -18.13 -7.42
N THR A 189 -25.77 -18.85 -7.41
CA THR A 189 -26.16 -19.73 -8.52
C THR A 189 -26.65 -18.93 -9.72
N LYS A 190 -27.39 -17.85 -9.48
CA LYS A 190 -28.04 -17.05 -10.53
C LYS A 190 -27.09 -16.09 -11.26
N TYR A 191 -26.19 -15.45 -10.51
CA TYR A 191 -25.32 -14.39 -11.05
C TYR A 191 -23.83 -14.77 -10.99
N GLY A 192 -23.45 -15.84 -10.29
CA GLY A 192 -22.07 -16.26 -10.14
C GLY A 192 -21.25 -15.42 -9.13
N VAL A 193 -21.89 -14.49 -8.43
CA VAL A 193 -21.24 -13.59 -7.46
C VAL A 193 -21.59 -13.93 -6.02
N THR A 194 -20.74 -13.49 -5.09
CA THR A 194 -20.97 -13.62 -3.64
C THR A 194 -21.12 -12.24 -3.03
N ILE A 195 -22.19 -12.04 -2.25
CA ILE A 195 -22.34 -10.86 -1.39
C ILE A 195 -21.68 -11.20 -0.06
N ASN A 196 -20.60 -10.50 0.27
CA ASN A 196 -19.75 -10.79 1.43
C ASN A 196 -20.18 -10.02 2.67
N ALA A 197 -20.62 -8.78 2.48
CA ALA A 197 -21.01 -7.89 3.56
C ALA A 197 -22.04 -6.88 3.10
N ILE A 198 -22.82 -6.39 4.05
CA ILE A 198 -23.79 -5.31 3.85
C ILE A 198 -23.49 -4.17 4.82
N LYS A 199 -23.84 -2.95 4.43
CA LYS A 199 -23.79 -1.75 5.25
C LYS A 199 -25.12 -1.04 5.13
N GLY A 200 -25.90 -1.06 6.20
CA GLY A 200 -27.17 -0.35 6.30
C GLY A 200 -27.00 1.05 6.90
N ALA A 201 -28.12 1.64 7.35
CA ALA A 201 -28.18 3.00 7.87
C ALA A 201 -27.29 3.28 9.10
N ASN A 202 -26.93 2.25 9.88
CA ASN A 202 -26.02 2.39 11.04
C ASN A 202 -24.55 2.63 10.66
N HIS A 203 -24.23 2.64 9.35
CA HIS A 203 -22.89 2.84 8.81
C HIS A 203 -21.84 1.79 9.22
N VAL A 204 -22.27 0.65 9.75
CA VAL A 204 -21.41 -0.48 10.13
C VAL A 204 -21.49 -1.58 9.06
N TRP A 205 -20.34 -2.15 8.71
CA TRP A 205 -20.29 -3.32 7.85
C TRP A 205 -20.59 -4.58 8.65
N ILE A 206 -21.53 -5.39 8.17
CA ILE A 206 -21.92 -6.66 8.76
C ILE A 206 -21.68 -7.77 7.72
N PRO A 207 -20.99 -8.86 8.07
CA PRO A 207 -20.86 -10.01 7.19
C PRO A 207 -22.22 -10.53 6.77
N ALA A 208 -22.40 -10.75 5.47
CA ALA A 208 -23.64 -11.27 4.94
C ALA A 208 -23.75 -12.77 5.23
N THR A 209 -24.94 -13.18 5.64
CA THR A 209 -25.33 -14.57 5.85
C THR A 209 -26.41 -14.97 4.83
N PRO A 210 -26.69 -16.27 4.66
CA PRO A 210 -27.79 -16.70 3.79
C PRO A 210 -29.14 -16.07 4.15
N ASP A 211 -29.36 -15.75 5.43
CA ASP A 211 -30.63 -15.21 5.92
C ASP A 211 -30.64 -13.66 5.93
N THR A 212 -29.57 -13.02 5.45
CA THR A 212 -29.51 -11.56 5.28
C THR A 212 -30.52 -11.11 4.23
N VAL A 213 -31.35 -10.14 4.59
CA VAL A 213 -32.31 -9.49 3.69
C VAL A 213 -31.77 -8.12 3.30
N LEU A 214 -31.76 -7.81 2.00
CA LEU A 214 -31.26 -6.54 1.49
C LEU A 214 -32.37 -5.48 1.48
N GLU A 215 -32.04 -4.27 1.93
CA GLU A 215 -32.89 -3.09 1.82
C GLU A 215 -32.37 -2.14 0.72
N ALA A 216 -33.23 -1.26 0.23
CA ALA A 216 -32.92 -0.38 -0.91
C ALA A 216 -31.77 0.61 -0.65
N ASP A 217 -31.58 1.01 0.61
CA ASP A 217 -30.56 1.96 1.04
C ASP A 217 -29.24 1.28 1.41
N ASN A 218 -29.19 -0.05 1.35
CA ASN A 218 -28.00 -0.79 1.73
C ASN A 218 -26.89 -0.56 0.69
N VAL A 219 -25.67 -0.61 1.19
CA VAL A 219 -24.47 -0.80 0.38
C VAL A 219 -24.02 -2.24 0.56
N ILE A 220 -23.68 -2.90 -0.54
CA ILE A 220 -23.22 -4.29 -0.55
C ILE A 220 -21.80 -4.42 -1.08
N LEU A 221 -21.07 -5.37 -0.53
CA LEU A 221 -19.74 -5.77 -0.94
C LEU A 221 -19.82 -7.08 -1.71
N VAL A 222 -19.59 -7.03 -3.02
CA VAL A 222 -19.78 -8.16 -3.94
C VAL A 222 -18.42 -8.62 -4.45
N SER A 223 -18.18 -9.93 -4.51
CA SER A 223 -16.96 -10.49 -5.11
C SER A 223 -17.26 -11.68 -6.02
N GLY A 224 -16.34 -11.95 -6.92
CA GLY A 224 -16.48 -13.03 -7.90
C GLY A 224 -15.64 -12.80 -9.16
N PRO A 225 -15.84 -13.64 -10.19
CA PRO A 225 -15.20 -13.46 -11.49
C PRO A 225 -15.52 -12.09 -12.08
N MET A 226 -14.50 -11.41 -12.64
CA MET A 226 -14.59 -10.03 -13.12
C MET A 226 -15.83 -9.78 -13.99
N GLN A 227 -16.06 -10.62 -15.01
CA GLN A 227 -17.20 -10.45 -15.93
C GLN A 227 -18.57 -10.54 -15.22
N GLN A 228 -18.70 -11.43 -14.24
CA GLN A 228 -19.95 -11.65 -13.51
C GLN A 228 -20.22 -10.50 -12.54
N VAL A 229 -19.18 -10.05 -11.82
CA VAL A 229 -19.28 -8.92 -10.90
C VAL A 229 -19.57 -7.63 -11.66
N GLU A 230 -18.92 -7.42 -12.81
CA GLU A 230 -19.22 -6.26 -13.66
C GLU A 230 -20.64 -6.27 -14.21
N ALA A 231 -21.11 -7.43 -14.68
CA ALA A 231 -22.49 -7.58 -15.15
C ALA A 231 -23.49 -7.33 -14.02
N PHE A 232 -23.24 -7.88 -12.83
CA PHE A 232 -24.06 -7.68 -11.64
C PHE A 232 -24.12 -6.21 -11.23
N GLY A 233 -22.97 -5.51 -11.18
CA GLY A 233 -22.90 -4.10 -10.81
C GLY A 233 -23.60 -3.13 -11.79
N ARG A 234 -23.94 -3.58 -13.00
CA ARG A 234 -24.69 -2.79 -13.99
C ARG A 234 -26.21 -2.99 -13.90
N MET A 235 -26.69 -3.96 -13.11
CA MET A 235 -28.12 -4.23 -12.93
C MET A 235 -28.78 -3.16 -12.05
N ARG A 236 -30.09 -2.92 -12.27
CA ARG A 236 -30.94 -2.01 -11.49
C ARG A 236 -32.04 -2.75 -10.77
#